data_AF-A0A1G3BRV5-F1
#
_entry.id   AF-A0A1G3BRV5-F1
#
_cell.length_a   1.000
_cell.length_b   1.000
_cell.length_c   1.000
_cell.angle_alpha   90.00
_cell.angle_beta   90.00
_cell.angle_gamma   90.00
#
_symmetry.space_group_name_H-M   'P 1'
#
loop_
_entity.id
_entity.type
_entity.pdbx_description
1 polymer ?
#
loop_
_entity_poly.entity_id
_entity_poly.type
_entity_poly.pdbx_seq_one_letter_code
_entity_poly.pdbx_strand_id
1 'polypeptide(L)' 'MSIFQTNIPLLNKFINHFASCFSKKQLAMFTLCVYALFKDYKRNSLEAMAKAAHADYQKLQSPFL' A
#
# COMPACT_ATOMS: atom_id res chain seq x y z
N MET A 1 -0.75 12.47 -11.94
CA MET A 1 -0.10 11.69 -10.86
C MET A 1 -1.04 11.58 -9.66
N SER A 2 -2.02 10.66 -9.67
CA SER A 2 -3.09 10.61 -8.63
C SER A 2 -3.18 9.27 -7.88
N ILE A 3 -2.07 8.53 -7.79
CA ILE A 3 -2.00 7.25 -7.02
C ILE A 3 -1.30 7.38 -5.66
N PHE A 4 -0.76 8.56 -5.34
CA PHE A 4 -0.07 8.83 -4.07
C PHE A 4 -0.89 9.65 -3.08
N GLN A 5 -2.19 9.82 -3.32
CA GLN A 5 -3.08 10.52 -2.37
C GLN A 5 -3.46 9.66 -1.16
N THR A 6 -2.96 8.44 -1.03
CA THR A 6 -3.02 7.71 0.25
C THR A 6 -1.94 8.29 1.15
N ASN A 7 -2.28 9.40 1.80
CA ASN A 7 -1.44 10.08 2.78
C ASN A 7 -1.40 9.20 4.05
N ILE A 8 -0.66 8.08 3.99
CA ILE A 8 -0.48 7.16 5.11
C ILE A 8 0.73 7.68 5.90
N PRO A 9 0.52 8.36 7.05
CA PRO A 9 1.60 9.02 7.77
C PRO A 9 2.68 8.04 8.21
N LEU A 10 2.28 6.81 8.52
CA LEU A 10 3.18 5.71 8.88
C LEU A 10 4.15 5.35 7.75
N LEU A 11 3.64 5.23 6.51
CA LEU A 11 4.44 4.81 5.36
C LEU A 11 5.42 5.92 4.96
N ASN A 12 4.98 7.18 5.01
CA ASN A 12 5.87 8.32 4.78
C ASN A 12 6.95 8.42 5.87
N LYS A 13 6.62 8.15 7.13
CA LYS A 13 7.60 8.13 8.24
C LYS A 13 8.62 7.00 8.07
N PHE A 14 8.18 5.82 7.62
CA PHE A 14 9.04 4.70 7.27
C PHE A 14 9.99 5.06 6.11
N ILE A 15 9.46 5.57 5.00
CA ILE A 15 10.27 5.95 3.82
C ILE A 15 11.29 7.03 4.18
N ASN A 16 10.87 8.05 4.93
CA ASN A 16 11.74 9.15 5.35
C ASN A 16 12.90 8.69 6.24
N HIS A 17 12.73 7.60 7.00
CA HIS A 17 13.82 7.02 7.78
C HIS A 17 15.00 6.57 6.90
N PHE A 18 14.70 6.09 5.69
CA PHE A 18 15.73 5.64 4.73
C PHE A 18 16.15 6.73 3.74
N ALA A 19 15.61 7.94 3.83
CA ALA A 19 15.85 9.00 2.85
C ALA A 19 17.33 9.38 2.75
N SER A 20 18.09 9.33 3.85
CA SER A 20 19.53 9.62 3.86
C SER A 20 20.38 8.54 3.18
N CYS A 21 19.86 7.32 3.03
CA CYS A 21 20.57 6.20 2.42
C CYS A 21 20.44 6.16 0.89
N PHE A 22 19.55 6.98 0.31
CA PHE A 22 19.21 6.92 -1.10
C PHE A 22 19.36 8.27 -1.79
N SER A 23 19.78 8.24 -3.06
CA SER A 23 19.61 9.41 -3.93
C SER A 23 18.12 9.66 -4.21
N LYS A 24 17.75 10.88 -4.60
CA LYS A 24 16.34 11.24 -4.88
C LYS A 24 15.65 10.29 -5.86
N LYS A 25 16.36 9.81 -6.89
CA LYS A 25 15.83 8.87 -7.89
C LYS A 25 15.60 7.48 -7.29
N GLN A 26 16.54 6.98 -6.49
CA GLN A 26 16.43 5.69 -5.81
C GLN A 26 15.31 5.72 -4.74
N LEU A 27 15.19 6.81 -4.00
CA LEU A 27 14.13 6.99 -3.00
C LEU A 27 12.73 6.99 -3.63
N ALA A 28 12.58 7.60 -4.82
CA ALA A 28 11.32 7.57 -5.56
C ALA A 28 10.95 6.15 -6.01
N MET A 29 11.92 5.37 -6.52
CA MET A 29 11.70 3.96 -6.88
C MET A 29 11.41 3.09 -5.65
N PHE A 30 12.14 3.29 -4.55
CA PHE A 30 11.90 2.61 -3.28
C PHE A 30 10.49 2.89 -2.75
N THR A 31 10.08 4.16 -2.77
CA THR A 31 8.72 4.59 -2.42
C THR A 31 7.69 3.86 -3.27
N LEU A 32 7.86 3.84 -4.60
CA LEU A 32 6.98 3.10 -5.51
C LEU A 32 6.88 1.61 -5.15
N CYS A 33 8.01 0.94 -4.91
CA CYS A 33 8.03 -0.48 -4.54
C CYS A 33 7.32 -0.74 -3.21
N VAL A 34 7.56 0.08 -2.19
CA VAL A 34 6.88 -0.04 -0.89
C VAL A 34 5.37 0.17 -1.06
N TYR A 35 4.95 1.23 -1.74
CA TYR A 35 3.53 1.47 -1.98
C TYR A 35 2.87 0.34 -2.79
N ALA A 36 3.57 -0.25 -3.78
CA ALA A 36 3.08 -1.39 -4.53
C ALA A 36 2.92 -2.64 -3.65
N LEU A 37 3.92 -2.97 -2.83
CA LEU A 37 3.88 -4.10 -1.90
C LEU A 37 2.71 -3.97 -0.91
N PHE A 38 2.49 -2.77 -0.36
CA PHE A 38 1.37 -2.55 0.56
C PHE A 38 0.01 -2.56 -0.14
N LYS A 39 -0.07 -2.11 -1.39
CA LYS A 39 -1.29 -2.19 -2.20
C LYS A 39 -1.66 -3.65 -2.50
N ASP A 40 -0.69 -4.45 -2.89
CA ASP A 40 -0.87 -5.88 -3.15
C ASP A 40 -1.11 -6.66 -1.86
N TYR A 41 -0.46 -6.29 -0.76
CA TYR A 41 -0.76 -6.85 0.57
C TYR A 41 -2.18 -6.52 1.02
N LYS A 42 -2.66 -5.27 0.85
CA LYS A 42 -4.05 -4.91 1.19
C LYS A 42 -5.04 -5.73 0.37
N ARG A 43 -4.81 -5.88 -0.95
CA ARG A 43 -5.62 -6.75 -1.84
C ARG A 43 -5.60 -8.20 -1.39
N ASN A 44 -4.41 -8.77 -1.18
CA ASN A 44 -4.24 -10.15 -0.74
C ASN A 44 -4.84 -10.39 0.65
N SER A 45 -4.75 -9.42 1.57
CA SER A 45 -5.34 -9.54 2.91
C SER A 45 -6.87 -9.47 2.85
N LEU A 46 -7.44 -8.66 1.94
CA LEU A 46 -8.89 -8.55 1.78
C LEU A 46 -9.45 -9.83 1.13
N GLU A 47 -8.75 -10.39 0.16
CA GLU A 47 -9.08 -11.69 -0.43
C GLU A 47 -8.90 -12.82 0.58
N ALA A 48 -7.81 -12.81 1.36
CA ALA A 48 -7.57 -13.78 2.42
C ALA A 48 -8.62 -13.68 3.54
N MET A 49 -9.03 -12.46 3.94
CA MET A 49 -10.13 -12.25 4.88
C MET A 49 -11.47 -12.70 4.32
N ALA A 50 -11.77 -12.42 3.05
CA ALA A 50 -12.98 -12.90 2.39
C ALA A 50 -13.03 -14.44 2.39
N LYS A 51 -11.92 -15.10 2.05
CA LYS A 51 -11.79 -16.56 2.11
C LYS A 51 -11.93 -17.11 3.53
N ALA A 52 -11.30 -16.48 4.52
CA ALA A 52 -11.37 -16.93 5.92
C ALA A 52 -12.76 -16.73 6.54
N ALA A 53 -13.49 -15.68 6.14
CA ALA A 53 -14.81 -15.34 6.67
C ALA A 53 -15.97 -15.97 5.88
N HIS A 54 -15.69 -16.80 4.86
CA HIS A 54 -16.69 -17.27 3.88
C HIS A 54 -17.55 -16.13 3.31
N ALA A 55 -16.95 -14.94 3.19
CA ALA A 55 -17.62 -13.72 2.78
C ALA A 55 -17.29 -13.41 1.32
N ASP A 56 -18.27 -12.85 0.62
CA ASP A 56 -18.13 -12.53 -0.79
C ASP A 56 -17.17 -11.34 -0.98
N TYR A 57 -16.03 -11.57 -1.63
CA TYR A 57 -14.96 -10.58 -1.77
C TYR A 57 -15.44 -9.25 -2.37
N GLN A 58 -16.39 -9.30 -3.31
CA GLN A 58 -16.96 -8.09 -3.93
C GLN A 58 -17.72 -7.20 -2.93
N LYS A 59 -18.35 -7.78 -1.91
CA LYS A 59 -19.06 -7.01 -0.87
C LYS A 59 -18.09 -6.30 0.07
N LEU A 60 -16.92 -6.89 0.32
CA LEU A 60 -15.85 -6.29 1.13
C LEU A 60 -15.05 -5.22 0.37
N GLN A 61 -15.03 -5.27 -0.97
CA GLN A 61 -14.34 -4.28 -1.81
C GLN A 61 -15.17 -3.02 -2.07
N SER A 62 -16.50 -3.12 -2.06
CA SER A 62 -17.43 -2.02 -2.40
C SER A 62 -17.38 -0.77 -1.49
N PRO A 63 -17.12 -0.84 -0.17
CA PRO A 63 -17.11 0.37 0.67
C PRO A 63 -15.82 1.22 0.56
N PHE A 64 -14.86 0.83 -0.29
CA PHE A 64 -13.55 1.48 -0.41
C PHE A 64 -13.35 2.26 -1.73
N LEU A 65 -14.42 2.51 -2.48
CA LEU A 65 -14.43 3.25 -3.75
C LEU A 65 -15.13 4.60 -3.62
#